data_AF-T1CCT5-F1
#
_entry.id   AF-T1CCT5-F1
#
_cell.length_a   1.000
_cell.length_b   1.000
_cell.length_c   1.000
_cell.angle_alpha   90.00
_cell.angle_beta   90.00
_cell.angle_gamma   90.00
#
_symmetry.space_group_name_H-M   'P 1'
#
loop_
_entity.id
_entity.type
_entity.pdbx_description
1 polymer ?
#
loop_
_entity_poly.entity_id
_entity_poly.type
_entity_poly.pdbx_seq_one_letter_code
_entity_poly.pdbx_strand_id
1 'polypeptide(L)' 'HGKPTGVRCALFGRPERPAMCVALHPEPAMCGASREQALGWLAALEMATRPARMQATGRNPWISAR' A
#
# COMPACT_ATOMS: atom_id res chain seq x y z
N HIS A 1 0.98 -4.78 18.46
CA HIS A 1 0.61 -4.04 17.24
C HIS A 1 1.82 -3.98 16.29
N GLY A 2 1.99 -5.01 15.46
CA GLY A 2 3.12 -5.13 14.54
C GLY A 2 2.60 -5.32 13.12
N LYS A 3 2.61 -4.25 12.32
CA LYS A 3 2.48 -4.34 10.86
C LYS A 3 3.83 -4.84 10.34
N PRO A 4 3.90 -5.92 9.55
CA PRO A 4 5.17 -6.32 8.95
C PRO A 4 5.68 -5.17 8.07
N THR A 5 6.92 -4.76 8.28
CA THR A 5 7.62 -3.74 7.48
C THR A 5 7.97 -4.33 6.11
N GLY A 6 6.93 -4.64 5.32
CA GLY A 6 7.05 -5.10 3.94
C GLY A 6 7.87 -4.10 3.14
N VAL A 7 8.90 -4.61 2.46
CA VAL A 7 9.80 -3.90 1.51
C VAL A 7 9.84 -2.40 1.72
N ARG A 8 10.59 -1.96 2.73
CA ARG A 8 10.94 -0.54 2.86
C ARG A 8 11.70 -0.14 1.61
N CYS A 9 11.30 0.95 0.98
CA CYS A 9 12.06 1.53 -0.11
C CYS A 9 13.49 1.79 0.37
N ALA A 10 14.49 1.17 -0.24
CA ALA A 10 15.90 1.33 0.14
C ALA A 10 16.40 2.78 0.01
N LEU A 11 15.69 3.59 -0.80
CA LEU A 11 15.95 5.01 -1.00
C LEU A 11 15.20 5.90 0.00
N PHE A 12 14.42 5.35 0.93
CA PHE A 12 13.64 6.17 1.86
C PHE A 12 14.56 7.05 2.72
N GLY A 13 14.35 8.37 2.68
CA GLY A 13 15.16 9.37 3.38
C GLY A 13 16.50 9.68 2.72
N ARG A 14 16.81 9.06 1.57
CA ARG A 14 18.04 9.31 0.82
C ARG A 14 17.84 10.33 -0.30
N PRO A 15 18.87 11.12 -0.66
CA PRO A 15 18.79 12.11 -1.73
C PRO A 15 18.60 11.48 -3.12
N GLU A 16 18.97 10.21 -3.32
CA GLU A 16 18.74 9.50 -4.59
C GLU A 16 17.28 9.09 -4.80
N ARG A 17 16.40 9.28 -3.80
CA ARG A 17 14.95 9.03 -3.96
C ARG A 17 14.40 9.98 -5.03
N PRO A 18 13.76 9.47 -6.11
CA PRO A 18 13.24 10.33 -7.17
C PRO A 18 12.28 11.38 -6.62
N ALA A 19 12.37 12.61 -7.14
CA ALA A 19 11.55 13.75 -6.69
C ALA A 19 10.05 13.43 -6.68
N MET A 20 9.55 12.70 -7.68
CA MET A 20 8.16 12.22 -7.74
C MET A 20 7.74 11.45 -6.49
N CYS A 21 8.61 10.59 -5.95
CA CYS A 21 8.27 9.77 -4.79
C CYS A 21 8.08 10.60 -3.51
N VAL A 22 8.58 11.84 -3.47
CA VAL A 22 8.41 12.78 -2.37
C VAL A 22 7.30 13.79 -2.69
N ALA A 23 7.17 14.18 -3.95
CA ALA A 23 6.19 15.15 -4.43
C ALA A 23 4.77 14.60 -4.54
N LEU A 24 4.59 13.28 -4.60
CA LEU A 24 3.26 12.68 -4.69
C LEU A 24 2.45 12.94 -3.42
N HIS A 25 1.52 13.89 -3.50
CA HIS A 25 0.51 14.18 -2.50
C HIS A 25 -0.82 13.50 -2.84
N PRO A 26 -1.66 13.19 -1.83
CA PRO A 26 -3.04 12.76 -2.07
C PRO A 26 -3.82 13.89 -2.74
N GLU A 27 -4.59 13.55 -3.78
CA GLU A 27 -5.39 14.47 -4.58
C GLU A 27 -6.88 14.11 -4.45
N PRO A 28 -7.81 15.06 -4.67
CA PRO A 28 -9.25 14.78 -4.63
C PRO A 28 -9.67 13.65 -5.57
N ALA A 29 -9.01 13.50 -6.72
CA ALA A 29 -9.25 12.39 -7.65
C ALA A 29 -8.89 11.01 -7.06
N MET A 30 -8.02 10.96 -6.05
CA MET A 30 -7.63 9.74 -5.34
C MET A 30 -8.40 9.52 -4.04
N CYS A 31 -8.81 10.59 -3.35
CA CYS A 31 -9.35 10.51 -1.99
C CYS A 31 -10.82 10.93 -1.87
N GLY A 32 -11.42 11.55 -2.89
CA GLY A 32 -12.76 12.12 -2.79
C GLY A 32 -12.83 13.32 -1.85
N ALA A 33 -14.04 13.66 -1.40
CA ALA A 33 -14.29 14.85 -0.59
C ALA A 33 -14.27 14.61 0.93
N SER A 34 -14.15 13.35 1.36
CA SER A 34 -14.14 13.00 2.79
C SER A 34 -13.25 11.80 3.09
N ARG A 35 -12.90 11.63 4.37
CA ARG A 35 -12.12 10.49 4.86
C ARG A 35 -12.81 9.16 4.53
N GLU A 36 -14.11 9.11 4.66
CA GLU A 36 -14.93 7.91 4.43
C GLU A 36 -14.89 7.52 2.95
N GLN A 37 -14.95 8.50 2.04
CA GLN A 37 -14.78 8.26 0.60
C GLN A 37 -13.37 7.74 0.29
N ALA A 38 -12.33 8.35 0.87
CA ALA A 38 -10.95 7.91 0.67
C ALA A 38 -10.75 6.45 1.11
N LEU A 39 -11.27 6.10 2.29
CA LEU A 39 -11.18 4.73 2.81
C LEU A 39 -11.99 3.74 1.98
N GLY A 40 -13.18 4.12 1.51
CA GLY A 40 -13.98 3.30 0.59
C GLY A 40 -13.24 3.04 -0.73
N TRP A 41 -12.60 4.07 -1.28
CA TRP A 41 -11.80 3.96 -2.50
C TRP A 41 -10.58 3.04 -2.32
N LEU A 42 -9.82 3.24 -1.24
CA LEU A 42 -8.67 2.39 -0.91
C LEU A 42 -9.08 0.93 -0.74
N ALA A 43 -10.19 0.65 -0.04
CA ALA A 43 -10.69 -0.71 0.13
C ALA A 43 -11.05 -1.37 -1.22
N ALA A 44 -11.67 -0.62 -2.13
CA ALA A 44 -11.98 -1.12 -3.47
C ALA A 44 -10.71 -1.47 -4.26
N LEU A 45 -9.69 -0.60 -4.21
CA LEU A 45 -8.40 -0.85 -4.85
C LEU A 45 -7.69 -2.06 -4.24
N GLU A 46 -7.65 -2.16 -2.92
CA GLU A 46 -7.04 -3.31 -2.22
C GLU A 46 -7.66 -4.63 -2.65
N MET A 47 -8.98 -4.67 -2.86
CA MET A 47 -9.69 -5.85 -3.38
C MET A 47 -9.34 -6.13 -4.84
N ALA A 48 -9.30 -5.11 -5.69
CA ALA A 48 -9.01 -5.23 -7.11
C ALA A 48 -7.55 -5.66 -7.38
N THR A 49 -6.60 -5.20 -6.57
CA THR A 49 -5.17 -5.46 -6.74
C THR A 49 -4.65 -6.58 -5.82
N ARG A 50 -5.53 -7.43 -5.27
CA ARG A 50 -5.11 -8.54 -4.41
C ARG A 50 -4.15 -9.47 -5.18
N PRO A 51 -2.94 -9.74 -4.65
CA PRO A 51 -2.01 -10.63 -5.34
C PRO A 51 -2.59 -12.06 -5.38
N ALA A 52 -2.57 -12.68 -6.57
CA ALA A 52 -3.09 -14.04 -6.78
C ALA A 52 -2.47 -15.08 -5.83
N ARG A 53 -1.20 -14.90 -5.44
CA ARG A 53 -0.49 -15.77 -4.47
C ARG A 53 -1.17 -15.85 -3.10
N MET A 54 -1.88 -14.81 -2.66
CA MET A 54 -2.66 -14.85 -1.41
C MET A 54 -3.98 -15.64 -1.56
N GLN A 55 -4.53 -15.75 -2.77
CA GLN A 55 -5.81 -16.42 -3.02
C GLN A 55 -5.64 -17.94 -3.19
N ALA A 56 -4.53 -18.37 -3.80
CA ALA A 56 -4.32 -19.76 -4.22
C ALA A 56 -4.01 -20.77 -3.10
N THR A 57 -3.64 -20.34 -1.89
CA THR A 57 -3.18 -21.26 -0.85
C THR A 57 -3.87 -21.11 0.51
N GLY A 58 -4.79 -20.14 0.67
CA GLY A 58 -5.41 -19.80 1.97
C GLY A 58 -4.39 -19.43 3.07
N ARG A 59 -3.12 -19.37 2.71
CA ARG A 59 -1.99 -19.24 3.59
C ARG A 59 -1.34 -17.92 3.23
N ASN A 60 -1.35 -17.00 4.17
CA ASN A 60 -0.65 -15.74 4.01
C ASN A 60 0.86 -16.05 4.16
N PRO A 61 1.66 -16.10 3.07
CA PRO A 61 3.08 -16.41 3.18
C PRO A 61 3.85 -15.37 4.01
N TRP A 62 3.24 -14.22 4.26
CA TRP A 62 3.79 -13.12 5.06
C TRP A 62 3.58 -13.27 6.57
N ILE A 63 2.77 -14.25 7.03
CA ILE A 63 2.54 -14.56 8.45
C ILE A 63 3.33 -15.80 8.89
N SER A 64 3.62 -16.73 7.97
CA SER A 64 4.23 -18.04 8.30
C SER A 64 5.73 -18.16 8.03
N ALA A 65 6.38 -17.16 7.43
CA ALA A 65 7.84 -17.13 7.24
C ALA A 65 8.54 -16.52 8.47
N ARG A 66 8.39 -17.16 9.63
CA ARG A 66 9.13 -16.81 10.85
C ARG A 66 10.56 -17.33 10.75
#